data_AF-A0A426X8M9-F1
#
_entry.id   AF-A0A426X8M9-F1
#
_cell.length_a   1.000
_cell.length_b   1.000
_cell.length_c   1.000
_cell.angle_alpha   90.00
_cell.angle_beta   90.00
_cell.angle_gamma   90.00
#
_symmetry.space_group_name_H-M   'P 1'
#
loop_
_entity.id
_entity.type
_entity.pdbx_description
1 polymer ?
#
loop_
_entity_poly.entity_id
_entity_poly.type
_entity_poly.pdbx_seq_one_letter_code
_entity_poly.pdbx_strand_id
1 'polypeptide(L)'
;MTKLSRLDSWPKSFKTSPPNDESIALYFFAQDARVQAMLDELLCEITKEDLVLKVKHDEAELLAFSSIVLPESYRGKSPVYYDGIVNLKEMLYLS
;
A
#
# COMPACT_ATOMS: atom_id res chain seq x y z
N MET A 1 4.48 9.46 -9.17
CA MET A 1 3.64 8.92 -8.06
C MET A 1 2.67 10.01 -7.66
N THR A 2 1.41 9.66 -7.43
CA THR A 2 0.35 10.61 -7.05
C THR A 2 -0.26 10.16 -5.74
N LYS A 3 -0.46 11.10 -4.79
CA LYS A 3 -1.22 10.88 -3.56
C LYS A 3 -2.70 11.11 -3.84
N LEU A 4 -3.54 10.14 -3.49
CA LEU A 4 -4.98 10.20 -3.74
C LEU A 4 -5.75 9.77 -2.51
N SER A 5 -6.98 10.26 -2.37
CA SER A 5 -7.94 9.75 -1.39
C SER A 5 -8.12 8.24 -1.55
N ARG A 6 -8.02 7.50 -0.44
CA ARG A 6 -8.22 6.04 -0.44
C ARG A 6 -9.61 5.68 -0.91
N LEU A 7 -10.64 6.38 -0.45
CA LEU A 7 -12.04 6.09 -0.77
C LEU A 7 -12.34 6.19 -2.27
N ASP A 8 -11.70 7.14 -2.95
CA ASP A 8 -11.92 7.40 -4.38
C ASP A 8 -11.09 6.48 -5.28
N SER A 9 -9.91 6.06 -4.79
CA SER A 9 -8.93 5.31 -5.59
C SER A 9 -8.89 3.82 -5.27
N TRP A 10 -9.68 3.36 -4.30
CA TRP A 10 -9.75 1.95 -3.92
C TRP A 10 -10.31 1.08 -5.05
N PRO A 11 -9.75 -0.11 -5.31
CA PRO A 11 -10.36 -1.10 -6.18
C PRO A 11 -11.78 -1.43 -5.72
N LYS A 12 -12.69 -1.66 -6.67
CA LYS A 12 -14.11 -1.95 -6.36
C LYS A 12 -14.27 -3.19 -5.48
N SER A 13 -13.45 -4.22 -5.72
CA SER A 13 -13.40 -5.44 -4.91
C SER A 13 -13.14 -5.13 -3.44
N PHE A 14 -12.33 -4.13 -3.15
CA PHE A 14 -11.97 -3.80 -1.78
C PHE A 14 -12.98 -2.95 -1.02
N LYS A 15 -14.00 -2.44 -1.71
CA LYS A 15 -15.17 -1.82 -1.07
C LYS A 15 -16.10 -2.89 -0.48
N THR A 16 -16.08 -4.11 -1.04
CA THR A 16 -16.88 -5.25 -0.58
C THR A 16 -16.12 -6.20 0.33
N SER A 17 -14.80 -6.37 0.13
CA SER A 17 -13.96 -7.25 0.94
C SER A 17 -12.60 -6.60 1.19
N PRO A 18 -12.17 -6.38 2.44
CA PRO A 18 -10.87 -5.75 2.70
C PRO A 18 -9.71 -6.55 2.10
N PRO A 19 -8.59 -5.88 1.75
CA PRO A 19 -7.40 -6.59 1.25
C PRO A 19 -6.88 -7.60 2.28
N ASN A 20 -6.48 -8.76 1.80
CA ASN A 20 -5.81 -9.82 2.57
C ASN A 20 -4.36 -10.02 2.08
N ASP A 21 -3.64 -10.97 2.64
CA ASP A 21 -2.27 -11.32 2.23
C ASP A 21 -2.17 -11.75 0.75
N GLU A 22 -3.19 -12.44 0.22
CA GLU A 22 -3.24 -12.80 -1.21
C GLU A 22 -3.36 -11.59 -2.15
N SER A 23 -3.82 -10.46 -1.62
CA SER A 23 -3.94 -9.20 -2.36
C SER A 23 -2.60 -8.45 -2.47
N ILE A 24 -1.56 -8.88 -1.75
CA ILE A 24 -0.29 -8.17 -1.61
C ILE A 24 0.73 -8.71 -2.61
N ALA A 25 1.22 -7.83 -3.47
CA ALA A 25 2.23 -8.17 -4.47
C ALA A 25 3.66 -7.99 -3.96
N LEU A 26 3.91 -6.91 -3.21
CA LEU A 26 5.24 -6.47 -2.79
C LEU A 26 5.19 -5.73 -1.45
N TYR A 27 6.30 -5.80 -0.72
CA TYR A 27 6.61 -4.96 0.42
C TYR A 27 7.81 -4.07 0.07
N PHE A 28 7.73 -2.78 0.42
CA PHE A 28 8.87 -1.87 0.31
C PHE A 28 9.60 -1.78 1.64
N PHE A 29 10.92 -1.96 1.59
CA PHE A 29 11.79 -1.85 2.74
C PHE A 29 12.83 -0.76 2.51
N ALA A 30 13.14 0.00 3.56
CA ALA A 30 14.22 0.96 3.51
C ALA A 30 15.55 0.23 3.34
N GLN A 31 16.35 0.70 2.39
CA GLN A 31 17.72 0.23 2.20
C GLN A 31 18.70 0.80 3.25
N ASP A 32 18.38 1.97 3.81
CA ASP A 32 19.22 2.67 4.78
C ASP A 32 18.39 3.60 5.68
N ALA A 33 19.01 4.12 6.74
CA ALA A 33 18.34 4.94 7.74
C ALA A 33 17.75 6.25 7.19
N ARG A 34 18.33 6.82 6.12
CA ARG A 34 17.78 8.03 5.51
C ARG A 34 16.49 7.69 4.76
N VAL A 35 16.51 6.60 4.00
CA VAL A 35 15.31 6.10 3.32
C VAL A 35 14.23 5.69 4.34
N GLN A 36 14.62 5.11 5.48
CA GLN A 36 13.68 4.78 6.55
C GLN A 36 12.98 6.03 7.07
N ALA A 37 13.72 7.09 7.40
CA ALA A 37 13.14 8.34 7.89
C ALA A 37 12.16 8.96 6.88
N MET A 38 12.50 8.91 5.58
CA MET A 38 11.60 9.38 4.51
C MET A 38 10.35 8.51 4.37
N LEU A 39 10.48 7.19 4.50
CA LEU A 39 9.34 6.27 4.47
C LEU A 39 8.44 6.47 5.68
N ASP A 40 9.00 6.66 6.88
CA ASP A 40 8.24 6.90 8.11
C ASP A 40 7.42 8.20 8.02
N GLU A 41 8.02 9.28 7.49
CA GLU A 41 7.31 10.55 7.25
C GLU A 41 6.16 10.35 6.24
N LEU A 42 6.43 9.65 5.13
CA LEU A 42 5.43 9.35 4.11
C LEU A 42 4.29 8.48 4.66
N LEU A 43 4.62 7.45 5.46
CA LEU A 43 3.67 6.55 6.10
C LEU A 43 2.78 7.31 7.09
N CYS A 44 3.37 8.20 7.88
CA CYS A 44 2.65 9.08 8.80
C CYS A 44 1.64 9.94 8.04
N GLU A 45 2.07 10.58 6.95
CA GLU A 45 1.21 11.41 6.11
C GLU A 45 0.06 10.61 5.49
N ILE A 46 0.34 9.52 4.77
CA ILE A 46 -0.70 8.77 4.07
C ILE A 46 -1.68 8.09 5.03
N THR A 47 -1.22 7.71 6.22
CA THR A 47 -2.10 7.13 7.25
C THR A 47 -2.99 8.20 7.87
N LYS A 48 -2.42 9.37 8.21
CA LYS A 48 -3.15 10.46 8.85
C LYS A 48 -4.20 11.07 7.93
N GLU A 49 -3.91 11.17 6.64
CA GLU A 49 -4.78 11.81 5.65
C GLU A 49 -5.67 10.80 4.88
N ASP A 50 -5.65 9.52 5.26
CA ASP A 50 -6.38 8.43 4.60
C ASP A 50 -6.12 8.37 3.08
N LEU A 51 -4.84 8.42 2.71
CA LEU A 51 -4.37 8.46 1.32
C LEU A 51 -3.81 7.12 0.85
N VAL A 52 -3.78 6.97 -0.48
CA VAL A 52 -3.05 5.93 -1.20
C VAL A 52 -2.06 6.57 -2.16
N LEU A 53 -0.95 5.88 -2.39
CA LEU A 53 0.03 6.24 -3.40
C LEU A 53 -0.26 5.45 -4.66
N LYS A 54 -0.55 6.17 -5.75
CA LYS A 54 -0.74 5.57 -7.06
C LYS A 54 0.49 5.79 -7.94
N VAL A 55 0.98 4.72 -8.54
CA VAL A 55 2.01 4.77 -9.59
C VAL A 55 1.45 4.05 -10.81
N LYS A 56 1.48 4.71 -11.96
CA LYS A 56 1.13 4.09 -13.23
C LYS A 56 2.40 3.92 -14.04
N HIS A 57 2.64 2.70 -14.52
CA HIS A 57 3.74 2.38 -15.43
C HIS A 57 3.17 1.55 -16.57
N ASP A 58 3.17 2.11 -17.78
CA ASP A 58 2.50 1.56 -18.96
C ASP A 58 1.03 1.21 -18.68
N GLU A 59 0.69 -0.07 -18.79
CA GLU A 59 -0.65 -0.63 -18.57
C GLU A 59 -0.84 -1.17 -17.14
N ALA A 60 0.21 -1.13 -16.31
CA ALA A 60 0.14 -1.57 -14.92
C ALA A 60 -0.08 -0.39 -13.98
N GLU A 61 -1.00 -0.59 -13.04
CA GLU A 61 -1.23 0.34 -11.94
C GLU A 61 -0.80 -0.29 -10.62
N LEU A 62 -0.13 0.55 -9.83
CA LEU A 62 0.37 0.24 -8.51
C LEU A 62 -0.36 1.10 -7.50
N LEU A 63 -0.94 0.46 -6.51
CA LEU A 63 -1.52 1.13 -5.36
C LEU A 63 -0.76 0.71 -4.11
N ALA A 64 -0.27 1.72 -3.40
CA ALA A 64 0.57 1.60 -2.22
C ALA A 64 -0.17 2.24 -1.03
N PHE A 65 -0.34 1.49 0.06
CA PHE A 65 -1.06 1.94 1.25
C PHE A 65 -0.44 1.39 2.54
N SER A 66 -0.79 2.01 3.68
CA SER A 66 -0.30 1.60 5.00
C SER A 66 -0.84 0.24 5.42
N SER A 67 0.02 -0.63 5.96
CA SER A 67 -0.33 -1.97 6.41
C SER A 67 -1.45 -2.01 7.45
N ILE A 68 -1.68 -0.88 8.15
CA ILE A 68 -2.78 -0.71 9.09
C ILE A 68 -4.18 -0.96 8.49
N VAL A 69 -4.37 -0.87 7.17
CA VAL A 69 -5.68 -1.18 6.57
C VAL A 69 -5.92 -2.67 6.41
N LEU A 70 -4.88 -3.51 6.55
CA LEU A 70 -5.03 -4.96 6.56
C LEU A 70 -5.70 -5.43 7.84
N PRO A 71 -6.43 -6.57 7.83
CA PRO A 71 -6.88 -7.22 9.05
C PRO A 71 -5.71 -7.52 10.00
N GLU A 72 -5.95 -7.47 11.30
CA GLU A 72 -4.90 -7.66 12.33
C GLU A 72 -4.12 -8.97 12.18
N SER A 73 -4.76 -10.03 11.71
CA SER A 73 -4.13 -11.33 11.43
C SER A 73 -3.00 -11.26 10.38
N TYR A 74 -2.99 -10.22 9.55
CA TYR A 74 -2.00 -9.96 8.52
C TYR A 74 -1.09 -8.77 8.85
N ARG A 75 -1.36 -8.05 9.93
CA ARG A 75 -0.47 -7.01 10.46
C ARG A 75 0.66 -7.70 11.22
N GLY A 76 1.89 -7.63 10.69
CA GLY A 76 3.11 -7.94 11.47
C GLY A 76 3.39 -9.43 11.79
N LYS A 77 3.63 -10.27 10.77
CA LYS A 77 4.45 -11.49 10.93
C LYS A 77 5.94 -11.29 10.64
N SER A 78 6.37 -10.07 10.31
CA SER A 78 7.79 -9.71 10.20
C SER A 78 8.25 -9.12 11.53
N PRO A 79 9.28 -9.66 12.21
CA PRO A 79 9.71 -9.20 13.54
C PRO A 79 10.39 -7.81 13.53
N VAL A 80 10.51 -7.18 12.36
CA VAL A 80 11.30 -5.97 12.20
C VAL A 80 10.59 -5.07 11.18
N TYR A 81 10.29 -3.85 11.62
CA TYR A 81 9.79 -2.69 10.88
C TYR A 81 8.26 -2.48 10.79
N TYR A 82 7.92 -1.29 11.26
CA TYR A 82 6.60 -0.68 11.36
C TYR A 82 6.01 -0.39 9.97
N ASP A 83 4.71 -0.66 9.84
CA ASP A 83 3.82 -0.25 8.74
C ASP A 83 4.44 -0.16 7.34
N GLY A 84 4.77 -1.30 6.74
CA GLY A 84 5.22 -1.32 5.35
C GLY A 84 4.19 -0.73 4.38
N ILE A 85 4.68 -0.13 3.29
CA ILE A 85 3.84 0.19 2.13
C ILE A 85 3.50 -1.13 1.44
N VAL A 86 2.21 -1.46 1.44
CA VAL A 86 1.65 -2.66 0.83
C VAL A 86 1.27 -2.36 -0.60
N ASN A 87 1.75 -3.17 -1.53
CA ASN A 87 1.58 -3.01 -2.97
C ASN A 87 0.49 -3.93 -3.52
N LEU A 88 -0.42 -3.40 -4.34
CA LEU A 88 -1.41 -4.20 -5.06
C LEU A 88 -0.99 -4.44 -6.51
N LYS A 89 -1.14 -5.68 -6.96
CA LYS A 89 -1.12 -6.03 -8.39
C LYS A 89 -2.56 -6.00 -8.91
N GLU A 90 -3.00 -4.88 -9.46
CA GLU A 90 -4.18 -4.90 -10.33
C GLU A 90 -3.67 -5.13 -11.76
N MET A 91 -3.51 -6.40 -12.15
CA MET A 91 -3.37 -6.76 -13.55
C MET A 91 -4.75 -6.58 -14.18
N LEU A 92 -4.96 -5.46 -14.87
CA LEU A 92 -6.04 -5.35 -15.84
C LEU A 92 -5.72 -6.32 -16.98
N TYR A 93 -6.10 -7.59 -16.82
CA TYR A 93 -6.31 -8.45 -17.97
C TYR A 93 -7.53 -7.89 -18.71
N LEU A 94 -7.28 -7.05 -19.71
CA LEU A 94 -8.22 -6.89 -20.81
C LEU A 94 -8.04 -8.10 -21.72
N SER A 95 -8.86 -9.14 -21.51
CA SER A 95 -9.38 -10.02 -22.55
C SER A 95 -10.63 -10.74 -22.05
#